data_AF-A0A6P7TYX4-F1
#
_entry.id   AF-A0A6P7TYX4-F1
#
_cell.length_a   1.000
_cell.length_b   1.000
_cell.length_c   1.000
_cell.angle_alpha   90.00
_cell.angle_beta   90.00
_cell.angle_gamma   90.00
#
_symmetry.space_group_name_H-M   'P 1'
#
loop_
_entity.id
_entity.type
_entity.pdbx_description
1 polymer ?
#
loop_
_entity_poly.entity_id
_entity_poly.type
_entity_poly.pdbx_seq_one_letter_code
_entity_poly.pdbx_strand_id
1 'polypeptide(L)'
;MISSINAFIMKLELWISQIRKENFTHFPNIEDEFTKQLVNKNHYVNEFAMVLEKIMNEFNNRFSDFKKITILCSFFVSPFMDVDIENISEEFSKIFDVDRRKSQIEIINLKNDITLKLHSNVNMWKLCLRKNIQF
;
A
#
# COMPACT_ATOMS: atom_id res chain seq x y z
N MET A 1 -5.73 -6.82 7.95
CA MET A 1 -4.28 -6.88 8.24
C MET A 1 -3.50 -5.97 7.31
N ILE A 2 -3.40 -6.25 5.99
CA ILE A 2 -2.72 -5.36 5.01
C ILE A 2 -3.28 -3.93 5.05
N SER A 3 -4.61 -3.79 5.02
CA SER A 3 -5.28 -2.49 5.14
C SER A 3 -4.92 -1.74 6.44
N SER A 4 -4.78 -2.47 7.54
CA SER A 4 -4.39 -1.91 8.84
C SER A 4 -2.94 -1.42 8.85
N ILE A 5 -2.03 -2.16 8.20
CA ILE A 5 -0.62 -1.77 8.04
C ILE A 5 -0.53 -0.50 7.19
N ASN A 6 -1.19 -0.49 6.02
CA ASN A 6 -1.19 0.67 5.13
C ASN A 6 -1.80 1.90 5.81
N ALA A 7 -2.92 1.74 6.51
CA ALA A 7 -3.54 2.83 7.26
C ALA A 7 -2.62 3.37 8.36
N PHE A 8 -1.84 2.52 9.03
CA PHE A 8 -0.89 2.97 10.05
C PHE A 8 0.27 3.77 9.43
N ILE A 9 0.83 3.30 8.31
CA ILE A 9 1.89 4.03 7.59
C ILE A 9 1.37 5.41 7.13
N MET A 10 0.18 5.47 6.54
CA MET A 10 -0.43 6.75 6.11
C MET A 10 -0.68 7.70 7.29
N LYS A 11 -1.04 7.18 8.47
CA LYS A 11 -1.15 8.01 9.68
C LYS A 11 0.19 8.59 10.10
N LEU A 12 1.27 7.81 10.05
CA LEU A 12 2.61 8.29 10.35
C LEU A 12 3.04 9.40 9.37
N GLU A 13 2.83 9.21 8.07
CA GLU A 13 3.12 10.23 7.04
C GLU A 13 2.36 11.54 7.30
N LEU A 14 1.06 11.42 7.62
CA LEU A 14 0.23 12.57 7.98
C LEU A 14 0.77 13.29 9.21
N TRP A 15 1.07 12.56 10.28
CA TRP A 15 1.54 13.14 11.54
C TRP A 15 2.92 13.80 11.40
N ILE A 16 3.84 13.19 10.66
CA ILE A 16 5.15 13.80 10.34
C ILE A 16 4.95 15.12 9.60
N SER A 17 4.10 15.12 8.57
CA SER A 17 3.78 16.33 7.78
C SER A 17 3.15 17.43 8.65
N GLN A 18 2.27 17.05 9.57
CA GLN A 18 1.61 17.98 10.49
C GLN A 18 2.59 18.58 11.50
N ILE A 19 3.43 17.76 12.15
CA ILE A 19 4.45 18.23 13.11
C ILE A 19 5.42 19.19 12.44
N ARG A 20 5.89 18.87 11.23
CA ARG A 20 6.79 19.75 10.45
C ARG A 20 6.15 21.09 10.06
N LYS A 21 4.82 21.16 10.03
CA LYS A 21 4.03 22.40 9.81
C LYS A 21 3.54 23.03 11.11
N GLU A 22 4.06 22.57 12.26
CA GLU A 22 3.64 23.01 13.59
C GLU A 22 2.15 22.84 13.88
N ASN A 23 1.51 21.86 13.23
CA ASN A 23 0.13 21.45 13.48
C ASN A 23 0.11 20.26 14.44
N PHE A 24 -0.37 20.47 15.67
CA PHE A 24 -0.38 19.47 16.74
C PHE A 24 -1.78 18.96 17.08
N THR A 25 -2.75 19.12 16.18
CA THR A 25 -4.16 18.70 16.40
C THR A 25 -4.34 17.24 16.80
N HIS A 26 -3.42 16.35 16.41
CA HIS A 26 -3.41 14.93 16.80
C HIS A 26 -2.54 14.62 18.04
N PHE A 27 -1.90 15.63 18.63
CA PHE A 27 -1.03 15.56 19.79
C PHE A 27 -1.38 16.65 20.82
N PRO A 28 -2.59 16.62 21.42
CA PRO A 28 -3.10 17.70 22.26
C PRO A 28 -2.19 18.00 23.47
N ASN A 29 -1.58 16.98 24.07
CA ASN A 29 -0.64 17.19 25.17
C ASN A 29 0.60 17.99 24.75
N ILE A 30 1.09 17.80 23.51
CA ILE A 30 2.23 18.55 22.97
C ILE A 30 1.81 20.00 22.67
N GLU A 31 0.62 20.17 22.11
CA GLU A 31 0.02 21.49 21.84
C GLU A 31 -0.10 22.32 23.14
N ASP A 32 -0.57 21.69 24.22
CA ASP A 32 -0.67 22.31 25.54
C ASP A 32 0.68 22.75 26.10
N GLU A 33 1.73 21.93 25.98
CA GLU A 33 3.08 22.25 26.46
C GLU A 33 3.70 23.44 25.70
N PHE A 34 3.49 23.53 24.39
CA PHE A 34 3.97 24.68 23.60
C PHE A 34 3.20 25.96 23.89
N THR A 35 1.89 25.85 24.14
CA THR A 35 1.05 27.01 24.49
C THR A 35 1.50 27.63 25.82
N LYS A 36 1.95 26.80 26.76
CA LYS A 36 2.49 27.23 28.06
C LYS A 36 3.94 27.76 27.99
N GLN A 37 4.58 27.75 26.82
CA GLN A 37 5.99 28.12 26.60
C GLN A 37 6.99 27.37 27.49
N LEU A 38 6.65 26.15 27.91
CA LEU A 38 7.49 25.36 28.82
C LEU A 38 8.71 24.74 28.11
N VAL A 39 8.73 24.74 26.78
CA VAL A 39 9.72 24.03 25.96
C VAL A 39 10.05 24.74 24.65
N ASN A 40 11.28 24.50 24.16
CA ASN A 40 11.77 25.06 22.89
C ASN A 40 11.11 24.37 21.68
N LYS A 41 10.09 25.00 21.12
CA LYS A 41 9.27 24.48 20.02
C LYS A 41 10.08 23.89 18.84
N ASN A 42 11.11 24.60 18.38
CA ASN A 42 11.88 24.18 17.20
C ASN A 42 12.70 22.91 17.42
N HIS A 43 13.26 22.73 18.62
CA HIS A 43 14.02 21.53 18.95
C HIS A 43 13.10 20.30 19.01
N TYR A 44 11.97 20.42 19.70
CA TYR A 44 11.02 19.31 19.87
C TYR A 44 10.31 18.91 18.57
N VAL A 45 9.96 19.87 17.70
CA VAL A 45 9.39 19.56 16.37
C VAL A 45 10.30 18.61 15.60
N ASN A 46 11.60 18.88 15.59
CA ASN A 46 12.57 18.04 14.90
C ASN A 46 12.72 16.67 15.56
N GLU A 47 12.83 16.61 16.90
CA GLU A 47 12.95 15.33 17.60
C GLU A 47 11.72 14.43 17.40
N PHE A 48 10.51 14.98 17.53
CA PHE A 48 9.28 14.22 17.32
C PHE A 48 9.15 13.73 15.88
N ALA A 49 9.46 14.58 14.89
CA ALA A 49 9.46 14.16 13.49
C ALA A 49 10.46 13.02 13.25
N MET A 50 11.68 13.12 13.79
CA MET A 50 12.71 12.07 13.67
C MET A 50 12.27 10.75 14.32
N VAL A 51 11.62 10.78 15.48
CA VAL A 51 11.09 9.58 16.13
C VAL A 51 10.02 8.91 15.27
N LEU A 52 9.08 9.68 14.73
CA LEU A 52 8.03 9.13 13.86
C LEU A 52 8.60 8.59 12.54
N GLU A 53 9.59 9.27 11.95
CA GLU A 53 10.29 8.79 10.76
C GLU A 53 11.03 7.48 11.02
N LYS A 54 11.67 7.34 12.18
CA LYS A 54 12.29 6.09 12.60
C LYS A 54 11.26 4.97 12.71
N ILE A 55 10.14 5.23 13.39
CA ILE A 55 9.05 4.25 13.53
C ILE A 55 8.50 3.85 12.15
N MET A 56 8.30 4.81 11.26
CA MET A 56 7.83 4.57 9.90
C MET A 56 8.80 3.70 9.11
N ASN A 57 10.10 3.94 9.22
CA ASN A 57 11.13 3.13 8.57
C ASN A 57 11.16 1.70 9.12
N GLU A 58 11.11 1.52 10.44
CA GLU A 58 11.03 0.19 11.07
C GLU A 58 9.78 -0.58 10.60
N PHE A 59 8.63 0.10 10.51
CA PHE A 59 7.40 -0.49 10.00
C PHE A 59 7.52 -0.89 8.53
N ASN A 60 8.04 0.01 7.69
CA ASN A 60 8.26 -0.25 6.28
C ASN A 60 9.20 -1.43 6.03
N ASN A 61 10.26 -1.56 6.83
CA ASN A 61 11.20 -2.67 6.76
C ASN A 61 10.53 -3.99 7.17
N ARG A 62 9.87 -3.99 8.33
CA ARG A 62 9.20 -5.18 8.88
C ARG A 62 8.11 -5.73 7.98
N PHE A 63 7.37 -4.85 7.29
CA PHE A 63 6.25 -5.23 6.42
C PHE A 63 6.56 -5.07 4.93
N SER A 64 7.84 -5.05 4.56
CA SER A 64 8.28 -4.92 3.17
C SER A 64 7.72 -6.00 2.25
N ASP A 65 7.64 -7.25 2.74
CA ASP A 65 7.06 -8.36 1.98
C ASP A 65 5.54 -8.20 1.77
N PHE A 66 4.83 -7.54 2.69
CA PHE A 66 3.41 -7.25 2.49
C PHE A 66 3.18 -6.23 1.37
N LYS A 67 4.14 -5.35 1.06
CA LYS A 67 4.02 -4.44 -0.09
C LYS A 67 3.96 -5.21 -1.40
N LYS A 68 4.81 -6.24 -1.54
CA LYS A 68 4.82 -7.15 -2.70
C LYS A 68 3.48 -7.87 -2.86
N ILE A 69 3.00 -8.46 -1.76
CA ILE A 69 1.70 -9.16 -1.72
C ILE A 69 0.54 -8.20 -1.99
N THR A 70 0.63 -6.94 -1.55
CA THR A 70 -0.45 -5.95 -1.74
C THR A 70 -0.71 -5.70 -3.23
N ILE A 71 0.34 -5.63 -4.06
CA ILE A 71 0.20 -5.44 -5.52
C ILE A 71 -0.58 -6.61 -6.12
N LEU A 72 -0.23 -7.84 -5.74
CA LEU A 72 -0.93 -9.05 -6.18
C LEU A 72 -2.39 -9.08 -5.68
N CYS A 73 -2.63 -8.81 -4.40
CA CYS A 73 -3.97 -8.74 -3.84
C CYS A 73 -4.84 -7.70 -4.56
N SER A 74 -4.27 -6.54 -4.90
CA SER A 74 -4.99 -5.48 -5.60
C SER A 74 -5.42 -5.93 -6.99
N PHE A 75 -4.55 -6.65 -7.70
CA PHE A 75 -4.89 -7.29 -8.97
C PHE A 75 -5.95 -8.38 -8.81
N PHE A 76 -5.89 -9.22 -7.79
CA PHE A 76 -6.91 -10.25 -7.58
C PHE A 76 -8.28 -9.67 -7.19
N VAL A 77 -8.31 -8.52 -6.52
CA VAL A 77 -9.55 -7.81 -6.22
C VAL A 77 -10.11 -7.14 -7.47
N SER A 78 -9.26 -6.54 -8.29
CA SER A 78 -9.65 -5.86 -9.52
C SER A 78 -8.56 -5.97 -10.59
N PRO A 79 -8.61 -6.99 -11.46
CA PRO A 79 -7.56 -7.21 -12.47
C PRO A 79 -7.66 -6.25 -13.66
N PHE A 80 -8.67 -5.39 -13.66
CA PHE A 80 -8.93 -4.41 -14.72
C PHE A 80 -8.27 -3.05 -14.45
N MET A 81 -7.70 -2.87 -13.26
CA MET A 81 -6.98 -1.65 -12.89
C MET A 81 -5.73 -1.46 -13.75
N ASP A 82 -5.29 -0.21 -13.90
CA ASP A 82 -3.98 0.08 -14.45
C ASP A 82 -2.91 -0.38 -13.46
N VAL A 83 -2.11 -1.36 -13.91
CA VAL A 83 -1.01 -1.96 -13.17
C VAL A 83 0.24 -1.98 -14.06
N ASP A 84 1.40 -1.90 -13.45
CA ASP A 84 2.67 -2.16 -14.10
C ASP A 84 2.81 -3.68 -14.33
N ILE A 85 2.66 -4.11 -15.59
CA ILE A 85 2.70 -5.51 -16.00
C ILE A 85 4.07 -6.14 -15.71
N GLU A 86 5.16 -5.36 -15.85
CA GLU A 86 6.53 -5.85 -15.65
C GLU A 86 6.75 -6.14 -14.17
N ASN A 87 6.35 -5.21 -13.30
CA ASN A 87 6.47 -5.34 -11.86
C ASN A 87 5.57 -6.48 -11.32
N ILE A 88 4.29 -6.50 -11.69
CA ILE A 88 3.38 -7.51 -11.14
C ILE A 88 3.73 -8.93 -11.61
N SER A 89 4.16 -9.11 -12.86
CA SER A 89 4.59 -10.42 -13.36
C SER A 89 5.88 -10.92 -12.69
N GLU A 90 6.78 -10.01 -12.33
CA GLU A 90 7.97 -10.33 -11.54
C GLU A 90 7.58 -10.86 -10.15
N GLU A 91 6.64 -10.20 -9.48
CA GLU A 91 6.15 -10.65 -8.17
C GLU A 91 5.35 -11.96 -8.25
N PHE A 92 4.56 -12.18 -9.30
CA PHE A 92 3.92 -13.48 -9.58
C PHE A 92 4.95 -14.60 -9.70
N SER A 93 6.01 -14.36 -10.50
CA SER A 93 7.06 -15.35 -10.74
C SER A 93 7.79 -15.70 -9.45
N LYS A 94 8.13 -14.69 -8.62
CA LYS A 94 8.82 -14.89 -7.34
C LYS A 94 7.97 -15.66 -6.31
N ILE A 95 6.67 -15.40 -6.26
CA ILE A 95 5.79 -15.92 -5.20
C ILE A 95 5.18 -17.28 -5.55
N PHE A 96 4.81 -17.49 -6.82
CA PHE A 96 4.08 -18.68 -7.27
C PHE A 96 4.90 -19.60 -8.19
N ASP A 97 6.16 -19.26 -8.46
CA ASP A 97 7.06 -20.02 -9.35
C ASP A 97 6.48 -20.24 -10.75
N VAL A 98 5.98 -19.17 -11.35
CA VAL A 98 5.36 -19.19 -12.69
C VAL A 98 6.20 -18.49 -13.74
N ASP A 99 6.09 -18.96 -15.00
CA ASP A 99 6.85 -18.37 -16.11
C ASP A 99 6.37 -16.93 -16.35
N ARG A 100 7.27 -15.98 -16.06
CA ARG A 100 7.01 -14.54 -16.19
C ARG A 100 6.38 -14.15 -17.53
N ARG A 101 6.85 -14.72 -18.63
CA ARG A 101 6.37 -14.35 -19.99
C ARG A 101 4.92 -14.81 -20.16
N LYS A 102 4.59 -16.02 -19.71
CA LYS A 102 3.20 -16.51 -19.71
C LYS A 102 2.31 -15.63 -18.84
N SER A 103 2.73 -15.31 -17.62
CA SER A 103 1.94 -14.49 -16.71
C SER A 103 1.71 -13.08 -17.28
N GLN A 104 2.70 -12.46 -17.93
CA GLN A 104 2.55 -11.15 -18.59
C GLN A 104 1.44 -11.18 -19.64
N ILE A 105 1.45 -12.17 -20.54
CA ILE A 105 0.43 -12.31 -21.57
C ILE A 105 -0.95 -12.55 -20.95
N GLU A 106 -1.02 -13.37 -19.90
CA GLU A 106 -2.28 -13.67 -19.24
C GLU A 106 -2.87 -12.46 -18.48
N ILE A 107 -2.01 -11.67 -17.83
CA ILE A 107 -2.40 -10.38 -17.22
C ILE A 107 -2.98 -9.45 -18.29
N ILE A 108 -2.34 -9.33 -19.45
CA ILE A 108 -2.82 -8.49 -20.57
C ILE A 108 -4.18 -8.96 -21.07
N ASN A 109 -4.33 -10.27 -21.29
CA ASN A 109 -5.57 -10.87 -21.75
C ASN A 109 -6.70 -10.61 -20.76
N LEU A 110 -6.47 -10.92 -19.48
CA LEU A 110 -7.45 -10.74 -18.41
C LEU A 110 -7.87 -9.28 -18.27
N LYS A 111 -6.91 -8.35 -18.28
CA LYS A 111 -7.17 -6.90 -18.18
C LYS A 111 -8.02 -6.39 -19.34
N ASN A 112 -7.96 -7.01 -20.52
CA ASN A 112 -8.68 -6.57 -21.71
C ASN A 112 -9.95 -7.39 -22.02
N ASP A 113 -10.28 -8.40 -21.20
CA ASP A 113 -11.47 -9.22 -21.41
C ASP A 113 -12.76 -8.44 -21.09
N ILE A 114 -13.45 -8.00 -22.15
CA ILE A 114 -14.69 -7.23 -22.07
C ILE A 114 -15.80 -8.02 -21.37
N THR A 115 -15.88 -9.33 -21.62
CA THR A 115 -16.92 -10.17 -21.00
C THR A 115 -16.71 -10.21 -19.48
N LEU A 116 -15.48 -10.37 -19.01
CA LEU A 116 -15.19 -10.38 -17.58
C LEU A 116 -15.40 -9.01 -16.94
N LYS A 117 -15.08 -7.92 -17.64
CA LYS A 117 -15.39 -6.55 -17.19
C LYS A 117 -16.89 -6.33 -16.99
N LEU A 118 -17.72 -6.77 -17.93
CA LEU A 118 -19.17 -6.66 -17.82
C LEU A 118 -19.76 -7.41 -16.62
N HIS A 119 -19.04 -8.42 -16.12
CA HIS A 119 -19.45 -9.26 -14.99
C HIS A 119 -18.59 -9.03 -13.73
N SER A 120 -17.85 -7.92 -13.64
CA SER A 120 -16.93 -7.63 -12.53
C SER A 120 -17.59 -7.66 -11.15
N ASN A 121 -18.91 -7.38 -11.09
CA ASN A 121 -19.69 -7.37 -9.85
C ASN A 121 -20.06 -8.78 -9.34
N VAL A 122 -19.85 -9.82 -10.14
CA VAL A 122 -20.25 -11.20 -9.82
C VAL A 122 -19.03 -12.11 -9.90
N ASN A 123 -18.46 -12.50 -8.75
CA ASN A 123 -17.46 -13.58 -8.57
C ASN A 123 -16.67 -13.90 -9.85
N MET A 124 -15.99 -12.89 -10.42
CA MET A 124 -15.44 -12.95 -11.77
C MET A 124 -14.46 -14.13 -11.94
N TRP A 125 -13.75 -14.49 -10.87
CA TRP A 125 -12.87 -15.67 -10.81
C TRP A 125 -13.57 -17.00 -11.16
N LYS A 126 -14.88 -17.14 -10.90
CA LYS A 126 -15.66 -18.31 -11.34
C LYS A 126 -15.80 -18.39 -12.87
N LEU A 127 -15.81 -17.24 -13.54
CA LEU A 127 -15.86 -17.16 -15.00
C LEU A 127 -14.48 -17.40 -15.61
N CYS A 128 -13.40 -16.97 -14.95
CA CYS A 128 -12.03 -17.26 -15.38
C CYS A 128 -11.75 -18.76 -15.46
N LEU A 129 -12.22 -19.55 -14.48
CA LEU A 129 -12.11 -21.02 -14.48
C LEU A 129 -12.79 -21.66 -15.70
N ARG A 130 -13.86 -21.07 -16.23
CA ARG A 130 -14.55 -21.56 -17.44
C ARG A 130 -13.82 -21.21 -18.74
N LYS A 131 -12.96 -20.19 -18.70
CA LYS A 131 -12.18 -19.71 -19.86
C LYS A 131 -10.75 -20.30 -19.93
N ASN A 132 -10.38 -21.20 -19.02
CA ASN A 132 -9.02 -21.79 -18.92
C ASN A 132 -7.89 -20.75 -18.76
N ILE A 133 -8.16 -19.64 -18.05
CA ILE A 133 -7.13 -18.69 -17.66
C ILE A 133 -6.21 -19.36 -16.63
N GLN A 134 -4.94 -19.52 -16.95
CA GLN A 134 -3.93 -20.15 -16.10
C GLN A 134 -2.73 -19.21 -15.95
N PHE A 135 -2.46 -18.80 -14.71
CA PHE A 135 -1.29 -17.98 -14.37
C PHE A 135 -0.05 -18.82 -14.20
#